data_AF-A0A2N1MCJ3-F1
#
_entry.id   AF-A0A2N1MCJ3-F1
#
_cell.length_a   1.000
_cell.length_b   1.000
_cell.length_c   1.000
_cell.angle_alpha   90.00
_cell.angle_beta   90.00
_cell.angle_gamma   90.00
#
_symmetry.space_group_name_H-M   'P 1'
#
loop_
_entity.id
_entity.type
_entity.pdbx_description
1 polymer ?
#
loop_
_entity_poly.entity_id
_entity_poly.type
_entity_poly.pdbx_seq_one_letter_code
_entity_poly.pdbx_strand_id
1 'polypeptide(L)'
;MIINLLMDDKKVKEDGNQYILCDAVLLVGIYLDEPKWAVVHDFFEEKEIPFTAATHTQRFFAIPKAIRENINYISLHGGHGSLTDTKRIICQYTEESESLAPVIDDLTLQREFVVFDLRRSKSDPLLIWVR
;
A
#
# COMPACT_ATOMS: atom_id res chain seq x y z
N MET A 1 -15.67 -8.78 -7.29
CA MET A 1 -14.65 -7.97 -6.57
C MET A 1 -15.18 -6.56 -6.53
N ILE A 2 -15.66 -6.10 -5.37
CA ILE A 2 -16.23 -4.76 -5.21
C ILE A 2 -15.10 -3.87 -4.71
N ILE A 3 -14.71 -2.87 -5.50
CA ILE A 3 -13.76 -1.82 -5.10
C ILE A 3 -14.63 -0.68 -4.56
N ASN A 4 -14.76 -0.57 -3.25
CA ASN A 4 -15.34 0.62 -2.62
C ASN A 4 -14.24 1.67 -2.52
N LEU A 5 -14.25 2.63 -3.44
CA LEU A 5 -13.50 3.87 -3.31
C LEU A 5 -14.38 4.85 -2.53
N LEU A 6 -14.10 5.03 -1.24
CA LEU A 6 -14.57 6.22 -0.51
C LEU A 6 -13.61 7.36 -0.88
N MET A 7 -14.11 8.35 -1.60
CA MET A 7 -13.34 9.53 -2.03
C MET A 7 -13.91 10.77 -1.36
N ASP A 8 -13.07 11.45 -0.58
CA ASP A 8 -13.30 12.83 -0.15
C ASP A 8 -12.43 13.79 -1.02
N ASP A 9 -12.88 15.04 -1.14
CA ASP A 9 -12.67 16.03 -2.22
C ASP A 9 -11.44 15.98 -3.17
N LYS A 10 -11.70 16.20 -4.47
CA LYS A 10 -10.76 16.04 -5.61
C LYS A 10 -9.76 17.20 -5.78
N LYS A 11 -8.48 16.88 -6.06
CA LYS A 11 -7.52 17.79 -6.74
C LYS A 11 -7.07 17.23 -8.10
N VAL A 12 -7.12 18.08 -9.13
CA VAL A 12 -6.89 17.74 -10.56
C VAL A 12 -5.46 18.09 -10.99
N LYS A 13 -4.80 17.24 -11.79
CA LYS A 13 -3.55 17.56 -12.52
C LYS A 13 -3.85 18.15 -13.91
N GLU A 14 -2.99 19.06 -14.39
CA GLU A 14 -3.19 19.90 -15.59
C GLU A 14 -2.94 19.21 -16.94
N ASP A 15 -2.57 17.93 -17.00
CA ASP A 15 -2.11 17.25 -18.21
C ASP A 15 -3.22 16.56 -19.03
N GLY A 16 -4.48 16.93 -18.83
CA GLY A 16 -5.61 16.47 -19.66
C GLY A 16 -6.01 15.01 -19.43
N ASN A 17 -5.26 14.26 -18.62
CA ASN A 17 -5.69 12.98 -18.08
C ASN A 17 -6.27 13.20 -16.68
N GLN A 18 -7.54 12.85 -16.48
CA GLN A 18 -8.18 12.89 -15.15
C GLN A 18 -7.59 11.81 -14.24
N TYR A 19 -6.45 12.09 -13.62
CA TYR A 19 -5.97 11.34 -12.46
C TYR A 19 -5.95 12.29 -11.27
N ILE A 20 -6.82 12.01 -10.31
CA ILE A 20 -6.81 12.70 -9.01
C ILE A 20 -5.49 12.30 -8.34
N LEU A 21 -4.69 13.28 -7.94
CA LEU A 21 -3.64 13.05 -6.94
C LEU A 21 -4.36 12.62 -5.67
N CYS A 22 -4.58 11.33 -5.50
CA CYS A 22 -5.12 10.81 -4.26
C CYS A 22 -3.95 10.61 -3.31
N ASP A 23 -3.99 11.30 -2.17
CA ASP A 23 -3.30 10.82 -0.99
C ASP A 23 -3.99 9.53 -0.55
N ALA A 24 -3.75 8.45 -1.29
CA ALA A 24 -4.45 7.19 -1.17
C ALA A 24 -3.54 6.08 -0.65
N VAL A 25 -4.13 5.27 0.22
CA VAL A 25 -3.53 4.04 0.74
C VAL A 25 -4.18 2.84 0.05
N LEU A 26 -3.36 1.98 -0.55
CA LEU A 26 -3.78 0.66 -1.00
C LEU A 26 -3.49 -0.38 0.09
N LEU A 27 -4.53 -0.97 0.66
CA LEU A 27 -4.43 -2.09 1.59
C LEU A 27 -4.44 -3.40 0.81
N VAL A 28 -3.44 -4.24 1.04
CA VAL A 28 -3.25 -5.51 0.33
C VAL A 28 -3.20 -6.64 1.35
N GLY A 29 -4.15 -7.56 1.31
CA GLY A 29 -4.17 -8.72 2.19
C GLY A 29 -5.54 -9.40 2.25
N ILE A 30 -5.58 -10.57 2.89
CA ILE A 30 -6.83 -11.29 3.13
C ILE A 30 -7.43 -10.87 4.48
N TYR A 31 -8.76 -10.90 4.55
CA TYR A 31 -9.53 -10.55 5.75
C TYR A 31 -9.11 -9.19 6.32
N LEU A 32 -9.27 -8.13 5.52
CA LEU A 32 -9.13 -6.73 5.94
C LEU A 32 -10.43 -6.29 6.63
N ASP A 33 -10.70 -6.91 7.77
CA ASP A 33 -11.83 -6.57 8.64
C ASP A 33 -11.63 -5.20 9.32
N GLU A 34 -12.70 -4.67 9.93
CA GLU A 34 -12.67 -3.39 10.65
C GLU A 34 -11.47 -3.26 11.62
N PRO A 35 -11.07 -4.31 12.38
CA PRO A 35 -9.86 -4.27 13.19
C PRO A 35 -8.58 -3.91 12.43
N LYS A 36 -8.35 -4.50 11.25
CA LYS A 36 -7.15 -4.20 10.45
C LYS A 36 -7.19 -2.81 9.84
N TRP A 37 -8.37 -2.36 9.42
CA TRP A 37 -8.55 -0.99 8.95
C TRP A 37 -8.24 0.03 10.05
N ALA A 38 -8.75 -0.18 11.26
CA ALA A 38 -8.50 0.70 12.40
C ALA A 38 -7.01 0.81 12.71
N VAL A 39 -6.28 -0.32 12.74
CA VAL A 39 -4.82 -0.32 12.99
C VAL A 39 -4.05 0.47 11.92
N VAL A 40 -4.45 0.37 10.65
CA VAL A 40 -3.83 1.17 9.58
C VAL A 40 -4.18 2.64 9.74
N HIS A 41 -5.44 2.97 10.02
CA HIS A 41 -5.87 4.34 10.25
C HIS A 41 -5.08 4.99 11.40
N ASP A 42 -5.02 4.34 12.56
CA ASP A 42 -4.29 4.80 13.74
C ASP A 42 -2.81 5.01 13.42
N PHE A 43 -2.21 4.16 12.58
CA PHE A 43 -0.84 4.36 12.13
C PHE A 43 -0.63 5.64 11.33
N PHE A 44 -1.51 5.93 10.38
CA PHE A 44 -1.40 7.16 9.58
C PHE A 44 -1.69 8.40 10.45
N GLU A 45 -2.62 8.31 11.40
CA GLU A 45 -2.94 9.37 12.37
C GLU A 45 -1.74 9.67 13.30
N GLU A 46 -1.15 8.64 13.91
CA GLU A 46 0.03 8.79 14.79
C GLU A 46 1.24 9.37 14.06
N LYS A 47 1.38 9.09 12.76
CA LYS A 47 2.47 9.62 11.93
C LYS A 47 2.16 11.03 11.40
N GLU A 48 0.98 11.58 11.70
CA GLU A 48 0.47 12.84 11.18
C GLU A 48 0.48 12.87 9.64
N ILE A 49 0.22 11.72 9.01
CA ILE A 49 0.21 11.56 7.56
C ILE A 49 -1.24 11.63 7.08
N PRO A 50 -1.63 12.71 6.37
CA PRO A 50 -2.97 12.79 5.82
C PRO A 50 -3.13 11.83 4.64
N PHE A 51 -4.30 11.22 4.54
CA PHE A 51 -4.77 10.51 3.36
C PHE A 51 -6.26 10.79 3.14
N THR A 52 -6.71 10.84 1.89
CA THR A 52 -8.09 11.21 1.51
C THR A 52 -8.93 10.02 1.05
N ALA A 53 -8.28 8.90 0.75
CA ALA A 53 -8.96 7.69 0.30
C ALA A 53 -8.19 6.43 0.70
N ALA A 54 -8.93 5.34 0.90
CA ALA A 54 -8.36 4.01 1.03
C ALA A 54 -9.05 3.05 0.08
N THR A 55 -8.29 2.10 -0.45
CA THR A 55 -8.81 1.00 -1.26
C THR A 55 -8.20 -0.30 -0.78
N HIS A 56 -8.97 -1.38 -0.79
CA HIS A 56 -8.51 -2.69 -0.34
C HIS A 56 -8.56 -3.74 -1.44
N THR A 57 -7.58 -4.65 -1.45
CA THR A 57 -7.54 -5.81 -2.34
C THR A 57 -6.91 -7.02 -1.65
N GLN A 58 -7.32 -8.21 -2.06
CA GLN A 58 -6.64 -9.45 -1.65
C GLN A 58 -5.40 -9.74 -2.49
N ARG A 59 -5.38 -9.26 -3.74
CA ARG A 59 -4.32 -9.54 -4.70
C ARG A 59 -3.85 -8.23 -5.32
N PHE A 60 -2.60 -7.88 -5.08
CA PHE A 60 -2.00 -6.64 -5.58
C PHE A 60 -2.14 -6.50 -7.10
N PHE A 61 -1.80 -7.55 -7.85
CA PHE A 61 -1.84 -7.55 -9.32
C PHE A 61 -3.26 -7.61 -9.92
N ALA A 62 -4.30 -7.76 -9.10
CA ALA A 62 -5.68 -7.62 -9.56
C ALA A 62 -6.09 -6.15 -9.71
N ILE A 63 -5.35 -5.22 -9.10
CA ILE A 63 -5.59 -3.78 -9.24
C ILE A 63 -5.00 -3.27 -10.58
N PRO A 64 -5.79 -2.54 -11.38
CA PRO A 64 -5.31 -1.91 -12.60
C PRO A 64 -4.03 -1.11 -12.38
N LYS A 65 -3.08 -1.21 -13.32
CA LYS A 65 -1.77 -0.53 -13.23
C LYS A 65 -1.93 0.98 -13.03
N ALA A 66 -2.89 1.60 -13.72
CA ALA A 66 -3.19 3.02 -13.58
C ALA A 66 -3.55 3.44 -12.14
N ILE A 67 -4.18 2.56 -11.35
CA ILE A 67 -4.43 2.84 -9.92
C ILE A 67 -3.12 2.67 -9.13
N ARG A 68 -2.38 1.60 -9.37
CA ARG A 68 -1.10 1.30 -8.67
C ARG A 68 -0.03 2.39 -8.88
N GLU A 69 -0.08 3.10 -10.00
CA GLU A 69 0.83 4.20 -10.33
C GLU A 69 0.42 5.55 -9.71
N ASN A 70 -0.80 5.66 -9.16
CA ASN A 70 -1.34 6.90 -8.61
C ASN A 70 -1.61 6.85 -7.09
N ILE A 71 -1.26 5.76 -6.41
CA ILE A 71 -1.33 5.65 -4.95
C ILE A 71 -0.04 6.15 -4.30
N ASN A 72 -0.16 6.70 -3.10
CA ASN A 72 0.98 7.23 -2.35
C ASN A 72 1.53 6.22 -1.35
N TYR A 73 0.69 5.30 -0.87
CA TYR A 73 1.10 4.29 0.10
C TYR A 73 0.53 2.92 -0.23
N ILE A 74 1.28 1.89 0.15
CA ILE A 74 0.79 0.51 0.18
C ILE A 74 0.93 -0.01 1.60
N SER A 75 -0.17 -0.48 2.18
CA SER A 75 -0.13 -1.30 3.40
C SER A 75 -0.25 -2.76 3.01
N LEU A 76 0.78 -3.55 3.30
CA LEU A 76 0.86 -4.97 3.01
C LEU A 76 0.62 -5.76 4.29
N HIS A 77 -0.42 -6.61 4.27
CA HIS A 77 -0.83 -7.46 5.39
C HIS A 77 -0.65 -8.94 5.04
N GLY A 78 -0.75 -9.78 6.08
CA GLY A 78 -0.72 -11.23 5.93
C GLY A 78 -1.71 -11.76 4.88
N GLY A 79 -1.25 -12.78 4.15
CA GLY A 79 -1.99 -13.49 3.10
C GLY A 79 -2.25 -12.67 1.83
N HIS A 80 -1.43 -11.65 1.56
CA HIS A 80 -1.40 -10.93 0.28
C HIS A 80 -0.87 -11.77 -0.90
N GLY A 81 -0.26 -12.94 -0.64
CA GLY A 81 0.28 -13.83 -1.66
C GLY A 81 1.31 -14.80 -1.10
N SER A 82 2.06 -15.43 -1.99
CA SER A 82 3.27 -16.21 -1.68
C SER A 82 4.50 -15.31 -1.55
N LEU A 83 5.60 -15.81 -0.97
CA LEU A 83 6.90 -15.10 -0.95
C LEU A 83 7.33 -14.60 -2.35
N THR A 84 7.05 -15.37 -3.40
CA THR A 84 7.29 -14.96 -4.79
C THR A 84 6.44 -13.75 -5.17
N ASP A 85 5.19 -13.70 -4.75
CA ASP A 85 4.32 -12.54 -4.94
C ASP A 85 4.81 -11.35 -4.12
N THR A 86 5.20 -11.55 -2.86
CA THR A 86 5.83 -10.54 -1.98
C THR A 86 7.00 -9.88 -2.71
N LYS A 87 7.92 -10.68 -3.23
CA LYS A 87 9.08 -10.23 -4.01
C LYS A 87 8.67 -9.46 -5.28
N ARG A 88 7.68 -9.96 -6.03
CA ARG A 88 7.16 -9.28 -7.23
C ARG A 88 6.49 -7.93 -6.93
N ILE A 89 5.89 -7.78 -5.76
CA ILE A 89 5.31 -6.52 -5.30
C ILE A 89 6.46 -5.56 -4.94
N ILE A 90 7.37 -6.00 -4.06
CA ILE A 90 8.45 -5.17 -3.52
C ILE A 90 9.43 -4.72 -4.61
N CYS A 91 9.73 -5.56 -5.61
CA CYS A 91 10.64 -5.20 -6.70
C CYS A 91 10.13 -4.06 -7.59
N GLN A 92 8.85 -3.68 -7.50
CA GLN A 92 8.34 -2.47 -8.16
C GLN A 92 8.83 -1.20 -7.47
N TYR A 93 9.22 -1.28 -6.19
CA TYR A 93 9.46 -0.14 -5.31
C TYR A 93 10.88 -0.08 -4.74
N THR A 94 11.60 -1.19 -4.66
CA THR A 94 13.01 -1.21 -4.21
C THR A 94 13.82 -2.25 -4.97
N GLU A 95 15.11 -1.97 -5.15
CA GLU A 95 16.08 -2.90 -5.73
C GLU A 95 16.48 -3.99 -4.73
N GLU A 96 16.29 -3.75 -3.43
CA GLU A 96 16.60 -4.69 -2.34
C GLU A 96 15.53 -5.77 -2.12
N SER A 97 14.70 -6.02 -3.14
CA SER A 97 13.58 -6.98 -3.03
C SER A 97 14.02 -8.41 -2.65
N GLU A 98 15.23 -8.82 -3.04
CA GLU A 98 15.78 -10.15 -2.69
C GLU A 98 16.00 -10.32 -1.19
N SER A 99 16.56 -9.30 -0.54
CA SER A 99 16.84 -9.33 0.91
C SER A 99 15.59 -9.01 1.74
N LEU A 100 14.73 -8.12 1.25
CA LEU A 100 13.57 -7.64 2.00
C LEU A 100 12.35 -8.55 1.92
N ALA A 101 12.15 -9.27 0.81
CA ALA A 101 10.99 -10.15 0.65
C ALA A 101 10.81 -11.16 1.80
N PRO A 102 11.83 -11.93 2.23
CA PRO A 102 11.65 -12.88 3.33
C PRO A 102 11.34 -12.20 4.67
N VAL A 103 11.93 -11.01 4.93
CA VAL A 103 11.67 -10.24 6.16
C VAL A 103 10.22 -9.76 6.18
N ILE A 104 9.74 -9.18 5.08
CA ILE A 104 8.37 -8.68 4.97
C ILE A 104 7.36 -9.83 5.01
N ASP A 105 7.66 -10.96 4.36
CA ASP A 105 6.82 -12.15 4.41
C ASP A 105 6.66 -12.65 5.87
N ASP A 106 7.76 -12.77 6.62
CA ASP A 106 7.75 -13.17 8.03
C ASP A 106 6.98 -12.18 8.92
N LEU A 107 7.21 -10.87 8.78
CA LEU A 107 6.46 -9.84 9.52
C LEU A 107 4.95 -9.95 9.24
N THR A 108 4.56 -10.06 7.96
CA THR A 108 3.14 -10.15 7.62
C THR A 108 2.49 -11.47 8.09
N LEU A 109 3.25 -12.55 8.25
CA LEU A 109 2.81 -13.80 8.87
C LEU A 109 2.61 -13.67 10.39
N GLN A 110 3.42 -12.84 11.04
CA GLN A 110 3.32 -12.52 12.48
C GLN A 110 2.14 -11.59 12.81
N ARG A 111 1.24 -11.35 11.84
CA ARG A 111 0.08 -10.44 11.91
C ARG A 111 0.44 -8.95 12.02
N GLU A 112 1.71 -8.62 11.81
CA GLU A 112 2.17 -7.26 11.57
C GLU A 112 1.81 -6.84 10.13
N PHE A 113 2.03 -5.56 9.83
CA PHE A 113 1.88 -5.02 8.49
C PHE A 113 3.03 -4.09 8.13
N VAL A 114 3.25 -3.96 6.84
CA VAL A 114 4.35 -3.15 6.29
C VAL A 114 3.76 -2.06 5.41
N VAL A 115 4.14 -0.81 5.67
CA VAL A 115 3.72 0.34 4.86
C VAL A 115 4.87 0.79 3.97
N PHE A 116 4.62 0.90 2.67
CA PHE A 116 5.53 1.50 1.70
C PHE A 116 5.09 2.94 1.41
N ASP A 117 6.01 3.90 1.54
CA ASP A 117 5.81 5.31 1.15
C ASP A 117 6.32 5.54 -0.27
N LEU A 118 5.44 5.42 -1.26
CA LEU A 118 5.78 5.46 -2.68
C LEU A 118 6.20 6.84 -3.18
N ARG A 119 6.07 7.87 -2.35
CA ARG A 119 6.54 9.23 -2.66
C ARG A 119 8.05 9.36 -2.50
N ARG A 120 8.67 8.41 -1.80
CA ARG A 120 10.11 8.38 -1.54
C ARG A 120 10.86 7.67 -2.66
N SER A 121 12.12 8.04 -2.82
CA SER A 121 13.02 7.34 -3.75
C SER A 121 13.16 5.88 -3.34
N LYS A 122 13.38 4.99 -4.31
CA LYS A 122 13.66 3.56 -4.07
C LYS A 122 14.89 3.31 -3.20
N SER A 123 15.80 4.28 -3.16
CA SER A 123 17.03 4.28 -2.38
C SER A 123 16.87 4.91 -0.99
N ASP A 124 15.70 5.42 -0.63
CA ASP A 124 15.44 6.00 0.69
C ASP A 124 15.20 4.85 1.70
N PRO A 125 16.00 4.74 2.79
CA PRO A 125 15.81 3.69 3.80
C PRO A 125 14.47 3.82 4.55
N LEU A 126 13.82 4.99 4.52
CA LEU A 126 12.52 5.24 5.13
C LEU A 126 11.35 4.96 4.17
N LEU A 127 11.63 4.33 3.02
CA LEU A 127 10.61 3.83 2.09
C LEU A 127 9.64 2.85 2.77
N ILE A 128 10.10 2.14 3.81
CA ILE A 128 9.39 1.04 4.46
C ILE A 128 9.21 1.31 5.95
N TRP A 129 7.98 1.22 6.43
CA TRP A 129 7.64 1.23 7.85
C TRP A 129 7.08 -0.13 8.27
N VAL A 130 7.50 -0.61 9.45
CA VAL A 130 7.08 -1.87 10.05
C VAL A 130 6.30 -1.58 11.33
N ARG A 131 5.18 -2.27 11.56
CA ARG A 131 4.36 -2.16 12.76
C ARG A 131 3.63 -3.44 13.11
#